data_AF-A0A2G9RKX0-F1
#
_entry.id   AF-A0A2G9RKX0-F1
#
_cell.length_a   1.000
_cell.length_b   1.000
_cell.length_c   1.000
_cell.angle_alpha   90.00
_cell.angle_beta   90.00
_cell.angle_gamma   90.00
#
_symmetry.space_group_name_H-M   'P 1'
#
loop_
_entity.id
_entity.type
_entity.pdbx_description
1 polymer ?
#
loop_
_entity_poly.entity_id
_entity_poly.type
_entity_poly.pdbx_seq_one_letter_code
_entity_poly.pdbx_strand_id
1 'polypeptide(L)' 'MSQLTTLILSYNSLRCIPPLAFEGLRSLRLLSVHGNDISSLPEGIFSDVTSLSH' A
#
# COMPACT_ATOMS: atom_id res chain seq x y z
N MET A 1 1.80 -16.99 -3.19
CA MET A 1 2.43 -15.71 -3.57
C MET A 1 1.38 -14.90 -4.31
N SER A 2 1.11 -13.67 -3.88
CA SER A 2 0.19 -12.77 -4.57
C SER A 2 0.87 -12.19 -5.81
N GLN A 3 0.20 -12.27 -6.96
CA GLN A 3 0.66 -11.64 -8.22
C GLN A 3 0.03 -10.25 -8.43
N LEU A 4 -0.47 -9.63 -7.36
CA LEU A 4 -1.10 -8.33 -7.46
C LEU A 4 -0.06 -7.28 -7.86
N THR A 5 -0.26 -6.65 -9.02
CA THR A 5 0.65 -5.62 -9.55
C THR A 5 0.15 -4.20 -9.30
N THR A 6 -1.16 -4.04 -9.12
CA THR A 6 -1.80 -2.73 -9.02
C THR A 6 -2.85 -2.76 -7.93
N LEU A 7 -2.77 -1.80 -7.01
CA LEU A 7 -3.72 -1.59 -5.92
C LEU A 7 -4.14 -0.12 -5.90
N ILE A 8 -5.41 0.14 -6.24
CA ILE A 8 -6.00 1.48 -6.22
C ILE A 8 -6.97 1.54 -5.04
N LEU A 9 -6.65 2.37 -4.05
CA LEU A 9 -7.46 2.68 -2.88
C LEU A 9 -7.82 4.18 -2.84
N SER A 10 -7.68 4.88 -3.96
CA SER A 10 -7.94 6.30 -4.08
C SER A 10 -9.37 6.69 -3.72
N TYR A 11 -9.54 7.89 -3.18
CA TYR A 11 -10.84 8.48 -2.84
C TYR A 11 -11.68 7.60 -1.91
N ASN A 12 -11.03 7.03 -0.89
CA ASN A 12 -11.71 6.39 0.23
C ASN A 12 -11.56 7.26 1.48
N SER A 13 -12.21 6.89 2.58
CA SER A 13 -12.06 7.56 3.89
C SER A 13 -11.13 6.77 4.81
N LEU A 14 -10.04 6.21 4.27
CA LEU A 14 -9.07 5.46 5.08
C LEU A 14 -8.31 6.43 5.98
N ARG A 15 -8.38 6.21 7.29
CA ARG A 15 -7.65 7.00 8.30
C ARG A 15 -6.32 6.39 8.71
N CYS A 16 -6.22 5.07 8.64
CA CYS A 16 -5.03 4.33 9.02
C CYS A 16 -4.85 3.12 8.10
N ILE A 17 -3.58 2.75 7.88
CA ILE A 17 -3.21 1.52 7.19
C ILE A 17 -2.58 0.59 8.23
N PRO A 18 -3.09 -0.64 8.41
CA PRO A 18 -2.48 -1.63 9.30
C PRO A 18 -1.02 -1.94 8.91
N PRO A 19 -0.11 -2.18 9.86
CA PRO A 19 1.32 -2.40 9.59
C PRO A 19 1.64 -3.53 8.60
N LEU A 20 0.75 -4.51 8.49
CA LEU A 20 0.91 -5.70 7.64
C LEU A 20 -0.02 -5.69 6.41
N ALA A 21 -0.66 -4.55 6.10
CA ALA A 21 -1.65 -4.47 5.02
C ALA A 21 -1.08 -4.81 3.63
N PHE A 22 0.22 -4.61 3.43
CA PHE A 22 0.91 -4.89 2.17
C PHE A 22 1.92 -6.05 2.27
N GLU A 23 1.89 -6.80 3.38
CA GLU A 23 2.77 -7.95 3.59
C GLU A 23 2.56 -8.99 2.47
N GLY A 24 3.65 -9.51 1.91
CA GLY A 24 3.62 -10.49 0.82
C GLY A 24 3.21 -9.95 -0.56
N LEU A 25 2.90 -8.66 -0.72
CA LEU A 25 2.60 -8.04 -2.01
C LEU A 25 3.87 -7.70 -2.82
N ARG A 26 4.77 -8.69 -2.97
CA ARG A 26 6.09 -8.51 -3.59
C ARG A 26 6.06 -8.10 -5.05
N SER A 27 4.97 -8.42 -5.75
CA SER A 27 4.76 -8.07 -7.17
C SER A 27 4.07 -6.71 -7.36
N LEU A 28 3.71 -6.01 -6.28
CA LEU A 28 3.00 -4.73 -6.36
C LEU A 28 3.91 -3.67 -6.95
N ARG A 29 3.44 -3.03 -8.03
CA ARG A 29 4.16 -1.99 -8.77
C ARG A 29 3.53 -0.62 -8.59
N LEU A 30 2.21 -0.58 -8.51
CA LEU A 30 1.44 0.65 -8.37
C LEU A 30 0.53 0.55 -7.15
N LEU A 31 0.73 1.47 -6.22
CA LEU A 31 -0.14 1.70 -5.07
C LEU A 31 -0.66 3.13 -5.13
N SER A 32 -1.96 3.29 -5.19
CA SER A 32 -2.59 4.61 -5.16
C SER A 32 -3.47 4.74 -3.92
N VAL A 33 -3.15 5.69 -3.06
CA VAL A 33 -3.89 5.99 -1.82
C VAL A 33 -4.32 7.45 -1.75
N HIS A 34 -4.28 8.18 -2.87
CA HIS A 34 -4.62 9.61 -2.89
C HIS A 34 -6.10 9.86 -2.55
N GLY A 35 -6.41 11.02 -1.96
CA GLY A 35 -7.77 11.36 -1.57
C GLY A 35 -8.30 10.51 -0.40
N ASN A 36 -7.40 9.98 0.43
CA ASN A 36 -7.74 9.41 1.74
C ASN A 36 -7.33 10.36 2.87
N ASP A 37 -7.80 10.06 4.09
CA ASP A 37 -7.51 10.80 5.32
C ASP A 37 -6.38 10.14 6.13
N ILE A 38 -5.38 9.57 5.46
CA ILE A 38 -4.27 8.84 6.10
C ILE A 38 -3.36 9.87 6.78
N SER A 39 -3.37 9.87 8.10
CA SER A 39 -2.59 10.81 8.92
C SER A 39 -1.17 10.34 9.19
N SER A 40 -0.94 9.02 9.21
CA SER A 40 0.38 8.43 9.38
C SER A 40 0.47 7.08 8.68
N LEU A 41 1.69 6.72 8.29
CA LEU A 41 2.04 5.42 7.76
C LEU A 41 2.94 4.70 8.78
N PRO A 42 2.66 3.43 9.12
CA PRO A 42 3.54 2.64 9.97
C PRO A 42 4.94 2.55 9.38
N GLU A 43 5.95 2.57 10.23
CA GLU A 43 7.32 2.29 9.80
C GLU A 43 7.40 0.88 9.21
N GLY A 44 8.07 0.73 8.06
CA GLY A 44 8.21 -0.57 7.40
C GLY A 44 6.96 -1.07 6.67
N ILE A 45 5.88 -0.28 6.56
CA ILE A 45 4.68 -0.65 5.76
C ILE A 45 5.00 -1.05 4.31
N PHE A 46 6.12 -0.53 3.77
CA PHE A 46 6.59 -0.79 2.41
C PHE A 46 7.74 -1.82 2.32
N SER A 47 8.08 -2.50 3.41
CA SER A 47 9.23 -3.42 3.46
C SER A 47 9.12 -4.59 2.47
N ASP A 48 7.91 -5.08 2.23
CA ASP A 48 7.64 -6.25 1.39
C ASP A 48 7.24 -5.91 -0.05
N VAL A 49 6.93 -4.65 -0.36
CA VAL A 49 6.55 -4.18 -1.71
C VAL A 49 7.78 -3.72 -2.50
N THR A 50 8.76 -4.61 -2.65
CA THR A 50 10.05 -4.31 -3.28
C THR A 50 9.96 -3.92 -4.75
N SER A 51 8.85 -4.25 -5.42
CA SER A 51 8.60 -3.91 -6.83
C SER A 51 7.89 -2.56 -7.02
N LEU A 52 7.61 -1.82 -5.94
CA LEU A 52 6.87 -0.56 -6.00
C LEU A 52 7.73 0.52 -6.70
N SER A 53 7.23 1.07 -7.80
CA SER A 53 7.86 2.17 -8.53
C SER A 53 7.32 3.53 -8.06
N HIS A 54 8.17 4.58 -8.11
CA HIS A 54 7.80 5.97 -7.82
C HIS A 54 6.70 6.49 -8.76
#